data_AF-A0A377F716-F1
#
_entry.id   AF-A0A377F716-F1
#
_cell.length_a   1.000
_cell.length_b   1.000
_cell.length_c   1.000
_cell.angle_alpha   90.00
_cell.angle_beta   90.00
_cell.angle_gamma   90.00
#
_symmetry.space_group_name_H-M   'P 1'
#
loop_
_entity.id
_entity.type
_entity.pdbx_description
1 polymer ?
#
loop_
_entity_poly.entity_id
_entity_poly.type
_entity_poly.pdbx_seq_one_letter_code
_entity_poly.pdbx_strand_id
1 'polypeptide(L)'
;MPKGVAVVIINSNFKRTLVGSEYNTRREQCETGARFFQQPALRDVTIEEFNAVAHELDPIVAKRVRHILTENARTVEAASALEQGDLKRMAS
;
A
#
# COMPACT_ATOMS: atom_id res chain seq x y z
N MET A 1 3.55 -5.02 -21.55
CA MET A 1 2.52 -6.05 -21.26
C MET A 1 2.80 -7.27 -22.12
N PRO A 2 2.73 -8.50 -21.56
CA PRO A 2 2.89 -9.73 -22.33
C PRO A 2 1.91 -9.83 -23.51
N LYS A 3 2.31 -10.54 -24.57
CA LYS A 3 1.46 -10.74 -25.76
C LYS A 3 0.17 -11.49 -25.37
N GLY A 4 -0.96 -11.08 -25.95
CA GLY A 4 -2.26 -11.69 -25.66
C GLY A 4 -2.96 -11.16 -24.42
N VAL A 5 -2.44 -10.11 -23.77
CA VAL A 5 -3.04 -9.46 -22.59
C VAL A 5 -3.57 -8.08 -22.95
N ALA A 6 -4.76 -7.76 -22.45
CA ALA A 6 -5.34 -6.42 -22.50
C ALA A 6 -5.60 -5.91 -21.08
N VAL A 7 -5.46 -4.60 -20.89
CA VAL A 7 -5.88 -3.92 -19.65
C VAL A 7 -7.28 -3.35 -19.88
N VAL A 8 -8.23 -3.76 -19.05
CA VAL A 8 -9.61 -3.27 -19.11
C VAL A 8 -9.87 -2.39 -17.89
N ILE A 9 -10.33 -1.16 -18.12
CA ILE A 9 -10.69 -0.22 -17.07
C ILE A 9 -12.20 -0.30 -16.85
N ILE A 10 -12.62 -0.66 -15.64
CA ILE A 10 -14.04 -0.71 -15.25
C ILE A 10 -14.33 0.48 -14.34
N ASN A 11 -15.20 1.39 -14.78
CA ASN A 11 -15.67 2.52 -13.98
C ASN A 11 -16.98 2.14 -13.28
N SER A 12 -17.01 2.22 -11.95
CA SER A 12 -18.21 1.92 -11.15
C SER A 12 -19.37 2.90 -11.37
N ASN A 13 -19.17 4.01 -12.10
CA ASN A 13 -20.14 5.09 -12.34
C ASN A 13 -20.71 5.77 -11.06
N PHE A 14 -20.23 5.38 -9.89
CA PHE A 14 -20.56 6.00 -8.62
C PHE A 14 -19.91 7.39 -8.50
N LYS A 15 -20.73 8.43 -8.34
CA LYS A 15 -20.28 9.80 -8.15
C LYS A 15 -19.89 10.05 -6.70
N ARG A 16 -18.59 10.09 -6.40
CA ARG A 16 -18.07 10.58 -5.12
C ARG A 16 -18.00 12.11 -5.15
N THR A 17 -18.58 12.78 -4.17
CA THR A 17 -18.21 14.16 -3.84
C THR A 17 -16.78 14.15 -3.32
N LEU A 18 -15.92 15.05 -3.80
CA LEU A 18 -14.53 15.20 -3.32
C LEU A 18 -14.54 15.72 -1.88
N VAL A 19 -14.80 14.84 -0.92
CA VAL A 19 -14.68 15.14 0.50
C VAL A 19 -13.21 14.95 0.87
N GLY A 20 -12.42 16.03 0.81
CA GLY A 20 -10.97 16.01 1.05
C GLY A 20 -10.55 15.59 2.47
N SER A 21 -11.49 15.45 3.41
CA SER A 21 -11.16 15.09 4.80
C SER A 21 -10.61 13.68 4.93
N GLU A 22 -11.19 12.67 4.26
CA GLU A 22 -10.75 11.27 4.42
C GLU A 22 -9.33 11.04 3.90
N TYR A 23 -8.96 11.68 2.79
CA TYR A 23 -7.60 11.58 2.25
C TYR A 23 -6.58 12.20 3.20
N ASN A 24 -6.87 13.40 3.71
CA ASN A 24 -5.99 14.10 4.65
C ASN A 24 -5.81 13.32 5.94
N THR A 25 -6.88 12.78 6.51
CA THR A 25 -6.82 11.91 7.69
C THR A 25 -5.95 10.68 7.45
N ARG A 26 -6.06 10.04 6.29
CA ARG A 26 -5.19 8.89 5.96
C ARG A 26 -3.73 9.32 5.86
N ARG A 27 -3.45 10.44 5.21
CA ARG A 27 -2.08 10.97 5.10
C ARG A 27 -1.47 11.23 6.48
N GLU A 28 -2.21 11.89 7.36
CA GLU A 28 -1.75 12.19 8.73
C GLU A 28 -1.49 10.91 9.54
N GLN A 29 -2.32 9.88 9.38
CA GLN A 29 -2.11 8.56 9.99
C GLN A 29 -0.80 7.92 9.50
N CYS A 30 -0.50 8.03 8.20
CA CYS A 30 0.75 7.51 7.64
C CYS A 30 1.97 8.29 8.15
N GLU A 31 1.89 9.62 8.21
CA GLU A 31 2.95 10.47 8.74
C GLU A 31 3.20 10.19 10.23
N THR A 32 2.14 9.91 11.00
CA THR A 32 2.26 9.49 12.40
C THR A 32 3.02 8.16 12.53
N GLY A 33 2.70 7.17 11.69
CA GLY A 33 3.46 5.93 11.63
C GLY A 33 4.93 6.16 11.28
N ALA A 34 5.22 6.97 10.25
CA ALA A 34 6.59 7.27 9.84
C ALA A 34 7.40 7.95 10.96
N ARG A 35 6.78 8.90 11.68
CA ARG A 35 7.38 9.53 12.87
C ARG A 35 7.68 8.55 13.99
N PHE A 36 6.78 7.59 14.25
CA PHE A 36 6.99 6.55 15.26
C PHE A 36 8.26 5.74 14.96
N PHE A 37 8.48 5.36 13.69
CA PHE A 37 9.68 4.64 13.26
C PHE A 37 10.90 5.56 13.00
N GLN A 38 10.76 6.88 13.18
CA GLN A 38 11.80 7.87 12.86
C GLN A 38 12.30 7.80 11.42
N GLN A 39 11.42 7.41 10.49
CA GLN A 39 11.73 7.30 9.06
C GLN A 39 11.07 8.44 8.26
N PRO A 40 11.68 8.88 7.14
CA PRO A 40 11.08 9.88 6.26
C PRO A 40 9.74 9.43 5.67
N ALA A 41 9.60 8.13 5.41
CA ALA A 41 8.39 7.52 4.88
C ALA A 41 8.25 6.07 5.33
N LEU A 42 7.01 5.55 5.31
CA LEU A 42 6.72 4.17 5.70
C LEU A 42 7.37 3.13 4.79
N ARG A 43 7.73 3.48 3.55
CA ARG A 43 8.45 2.54 2.66
C ARG A 43 9.84 2.17 3.16
N ASP A 44 10.40 2.96 4.07
CA ASP A 44 11.73 2.78 4.64
C ASP A 44 11.68 1.94 5.94
N VAL A 45 10.51 1.37 6.27
CA VAL A 45 10.29 0.48 7.43
C VAL A 45 10.07 -0.95 6.93
N THR A 46 10.72 -1.93 7.55
CA THR A 46 10.52 -3.35 7.23
C THR A 46 9.29 -3.92 7.94
N ILE A 47 8.72 -5.01 7.40
CA ILE A 47 7.56 -5.66 8.03
C ILE A 47 7.94 -6.30 9.37
N GLU A 48 9.19 -6.72 9.53
CA GLU A 48 9.77 -7.28 10.75
C GLU A 48 9.85 -6.22 11.84
N GLU A 49 10.44 -5.05 11.54
CA GLU A 49 10.48 -3.90 12.47
C GLU A 49 9.07 -3.51 12.89
N PHE A 50 8.13 -3.43 11.94
CA PHE A 50 6.75 -3.11 12.26
C PHE A 50 6.09 -4.17 13.15
N ASN A 51 6.23 -5.46 12.84
CA ASN A 51 5.58 -6.52 13.61
C ASN A 51 6.07 -6.57 15.07
N ALA A 52 7.33 -6.22 15.33
CA ALA A 52 7.89 -6.19 16.68
C ALA A 52 7.18 -5.19 17.60
N VAL A 53 6.75 -4.04 17.06
CA VAL A 53 6.22 -2.90 17.81
C VAL A 53 4.79 -2.52 17.42
N ALA A 54 4.14 -3.30 16.55
CA ALA A 54 2.79 -3.00 16.03
C ALA A 54 1.74 -2.83 17.13
N HIS A 55 1.96 -3.47 18.29
CA HIS A 55 1.08 -3.41 19.46
C HIS A 55 1.22 -2.10 20.26
N GLU A 56 2.28 -1.32 20.04
CA GLU A 56 2.53 -0.02 20.69
C GLU A 56 1.86 1.15 19.94
N LEU A 57 1.45 0.92 18.69
CA LEU A 57 0.78 1.90 17.84
C LEU A 57 -0.72 1.94 18.10
N ASP A 58 -1.33 3.11 17.88
CA ASP A 58 -2.79 3.21 17.76
C ASP A 58 -3.29 2.18 16.73
N PRO A 59 -4.37 1.42 17.00
CA PRO A 59 -4.82 0.35 16.11
C PRO A 59 -5.14 0.79 14.68
N ILE A 60 -5.63 2.03 14.50
CA ILE A 60 -5.90 2.58 13.18
C ILE A 60 -4.58 2.88 12.47
N VAL A 61 -3.62 3.51 13.15
CA VAL A 61 -2.27 3.76 12.61
C VAL A 61 -1.58 2.44 12.24
N ALA A 62 -1.58 1.45 13.14
CA ALA A 62 -1.00 0.14 12.89
C ALA A 62 -1.61 -0.53 11.64
N LYS A 63 -2.94 -0.44 11.46
CA LYS A 63 -3.63 -0.94 10.26
C LYS A 63 -3.19 -0.22 8.99
N ARG A 64 -2.96 1.10 9.04
CA ARG A 64 -2.48 1.89 7.89
C ARG A 64 -1.04 1.55 7.53
N VAL A 65 -0.16 1.46 8.53
CA VAL A 65 1.24 1.06 8.34
C VAL A 65 1.31 -0.32 7.70
N ARG A 66 0.64 -1.33 8.28
CA ARG A 66 0.60 -2.69 7.72
C ARG A 66 0.13 -2.70 6.26
N HIS A 67 -0.94 -1.95 5.95
CA HIS A 67 -1.45 -1.87 4.59
C HIS A 67 -0.40 -1.34 3.62
N ILE A 68 0.28 -0.25 3.98
CA ILE A 68 1.29 0.38 3.10
C ILE A 68 2.50 -0.51 2.91
N LEU A 69 3.03 -1.11 3.99
CA LEU A 69 4.18 -2.02 3.89
C LEU A 69 3.88 -3.21 2.96
N THR A 70 2.72 -3.83 3.14
CA THR A 70 2.34 -4.98 2.31
C THR A 70 1.99 -4.60 0.87
N GLU A 71 1.41 -3.42 0.63
CA GLU A 71 1.13 -2.93 -0.73
C GLU A 71 2.41 -2.56 -1.48
N ASN A 72 3.40 -1.96 -0.80
CA ASN A 72 4.71 -1.68 -1.39
C ASN A 72 5.41 -2.99 -1.80
N ALA A 73 5.41 -3.99 -0.93
CA ALA A 73 5.98 -5.31 -1.22
C ALA A 73 5.27 -5.97 -2.42
N ARG A 74 3.93 -5.99 -2.42
CA ARG A 74 3.13 -6.51 -3.55
C ARG A 74 3.43 -5.78 -4.86
N THR A 75 3.63 -4.46 -4.81
CA THR A 75 3.91 -3.66 -6.02
C THR A 75 5.25 -4.03 -6.64
N VAL A 76 6.29 -4.21 -5.82
CA VAL A 76 7.61 -4.65 -6.28
C VAL A 76 7.53 -6.08 -6.85
N GLU A 77 6.82 -6.97 -6.17
CA GLU A 77 6.59 -8.33 -6.63
C GLU A 77 5.83 -8.38 -7.96
N ALA A 78 4.74 -7.61 -8.09
CA ALA A 78 3.95 -7.52 -9.31
C ALA A 78 4.77 -6.97 -10.48
N ALA A 79 5.64 -5.98 -10.24
CA ALA A 79 6.56 -5.47 -11.25
C ALA A 79 7.54 -6.57 -11.73
N SER A 80 8.16 -7.29 -10.80
CA SER A 80 9.06 -8.41 -11.13
C SER A 80 8.34 -9.53 -11.88
N ALA A 81 7.13 -9.91 -11.46
CA ALA A 81 6.33 -10.93 -12.13
C ALA A 81 5.96 -10.51 -13.55
N LEU A 82 5.60 -9.23 -13.73
CA LEU A 82 5.28 -8.67 -15.05
C LEU A 82 6.49 -8.67 -15.99
N GLU A 83 7.69 -8.33 -15.50
CA GLU A 83 8.93 -8.40 -16.29
C GLU A 83 9.25 -9.82 -16.76
N GLN A 84 8.98 -10.81 -15.92
CA GLN A 84 9.18 -12.23 -16.23
C GLN A 84 8.05 -12.84 -17.09
N GLY A 85 6.97 -12.10 -17.32
CA GLY A 85 5.78 -12.60 -18.02
C GLY A 85 4.92 -13.55 -17.18
N ASP A 86 5.14 -13.65 -15.87
CA ASP A 86 4.35 -14.46 -14.96
C ASP A 86 3.07 -13.73 -14.52
N LEU A 87 2.07 -13.78 -15.39
CA LEU A 87 0.78 -13.15 -15.14
C LEU A 87 -0.01 -13.80 -14.02
N LYS A 88 0.25 -15.09 -13.70
CA LYS A 88 -0.42 -15.77 -12.59
C LYS A 88 0.07 -15.21 -11.27
N ARG A 89 1.38 -15.00 -11.14
CA ARG A 89 1.99 -14.39 -9.96
C ARG A 89 1.69 -12.88 -9.86
N MET A 90 1.58 -12.19 -10.98
CA MET A 90 1.19 -10.77 -10.99
C MET A 90 -0.26 -10.54 -10.48
N ALA A 91 -1.16 -11.50 -10.70
CA ALA A 91 -2.58 -11.37 -10.36
C ALA A 91 -2.95 -11.89 -8.95
N SER A 92 -1.99 -12.38 -8.18
CA SER A 92 -2.17 -12.94 -6.82
C SER A 92 -1.76 -11.94 -5.74
#